data_AF-A0A4Q7P8N5-F1
#
_entry.id   AF-A0A4Q7P8N5-F1
#
_cell.length_a   1.000
_cell.length_b   1.000
_cell.length_c   1.000
_cell.angle_alpha   90.00
_cell.angle_beta   90.00
_cell.angle_gamma   90.00
#
_symmetry.space_group_name_H-M   'P 1'
#
loop_
_entity.id
_entity.type
_entity.pdbx_description
1 polymer ?
#
loop_
_entity_poly.entity_id
_entity_poly.type
_entity_poly.pdbx_seq_one_letter_code
_entity_poly.pdbx_strand_id
1 'polypeptide(L)'
;MQVQVFQSRAEMGKAAGSWVEKKILELAGQKDEIRIVFAAAPSQNEFLSYLRSTSKIPWGRVVAFHMDEYLGLEPSHPALFSNFLKATLFDHVPLKKVHLIDGNNTVEEECERYAALLQEKRIDIVCMGIGENGHIAFNDPPVADFNDDKWVKVVELDEVCRQQQVNDACFDSLSAVPTHAITLTVPALLNADCICCVVPGPQKKEAVHQTLYGPLGEHCPASILRGHWNCHLFTDKDALPQVQPWTAQEDMFARDVLSGKLCILDDLSGIRPTAINVPENSKLPIPYCGPGLIDLQVNGVAGIDFNESGLNQENIRKAVDALLAKGVTGFFPTLITNDPLILEENLSIINLACQKDDLVNSCILGIHLEGPFISSLEGAKGAHPEKYIQKPSWELVEKLQKESGGRIKLITLAPELEGAEVLIKKCVEENILIAIGHSNAASRDIALAVKSGASLSTHLGNAVPLMLPRHPNILWDQLANEALYASLIADGFHLDPSFLKVVLKVKGEKAFLISDSTKFCGMEPGIYQSPIGEEIILEETGRLAMKYGKGLLAGAARSLIEGVEYLVKEEILELPEAWKMASKIPLSFAGLMSKNDWITFRVENGTSIKVEKVNAVLNNLQDRCLAVFLQFLL
;
A
#
# COMPACT_ATOMS: atom_id res chain seq x y z
N MET A 1 -19.46 -4.31 2.41
CA MET A 1 -20.76 -5.06 2.33
C MET A 1 -21.80 -4.48 3.28
N GLN A 2 -23.06 -4.34 2.86
CA GLN A 2 -24.19 -3.88 3.67
C GLN A 2 -25.11 -5.04 4.02
N VAL A 3 -25.44 -5.25 5.30
CA VAL A 3 -26.23 -6.40 5.76
C VAL A 3 -27.64 -5.96 6.14
N GLN A 4 -28.65 -6.69 5.64
CA GLN A 4 -30.05 -6.50 5.96
C GLN A 4 -30.64 -7.83 6.42
N VAL A 5 -31.23 -7.84 7.62
CA VAL A 5 -31.78 -9.04 8.26
C VAL A 5 -33.30 -8.92 8.33
N PHE A 6 -34.01 -9.92 7.82
CA PHE A 6 -35.47 -9.94 7.74
C PHE A 6 -36.09 -11.01 8.64
N GLN A 7 -37.38 -10.87 8.97
CA GLN A 7 -38.05 -11.81 9.85
C GLN A 7 -38.27 -13.17 9.20
N SER A 8 -38.45 -13.18 7.88
CA SER A 8 -38.75 -14.39 7.12
C SER A 8 -38.08 -14.38 5.76
N ARG A 9 -37.88 -15.57 5.23
CA ARG A 9 -37.39 -15.81 3.87
C ARG A 9 -38.21 -15.10 2.79
N ALA A 10 -39.53 -14.99 2.97
CA ALA A 10 -40.42 -14.28 2.04
C ALA A 10 -40.20 -12.76 2.04
N GLU A 11 -40.06 -12.16 3.22
CA GLU A 11 -39.72 -10.73 3.35
C GLU A 11 -38.34 -10.43 2.76
N MET A 12 -37.35 -11.28 3.07
CA MET A 12 -36.00 -11.18 2.54
C MET A 12 -35.98 -11.23 1.01
N GLY A 13 -36.61 -12.25 0.41
CA GLY A 13 -36.65 -12.41 -1.05
C GLY A 13 -37.34 -11.23 -1.75
N LYS A 14 -38.43 -10.71 -1.19
CA LYS A 14 -39.10 -9.50 -1.69
C LYS A 14 -38.22 -8.26 -1.59
N ALA A 15 -37.49 -8.09 -0.49
CA ALA A 15 -36.61 -6.95 -0.29
C ALA A 15 -35.42 -6.98 -1.26
N ALA A 16 -34.77 -8.13 -1.41
CA ALA A 16 -33.70 -8.35 -2.39
C ALA A 16 -34.20 -8.09 -3.83
N GLY A 17 -35.36 -8.63 -4.18
CA GLY A 17 -35.96 -8.45 -5.51
C GLY A 17 -36.31 -7.00 -5.79
N SER A 18 -36.90 -6.30 -4.81
CA SER A 18 -37.21 -4.86 -4.90
C SER A 18 -35.96 -4.00 -5.04
N TRP A 19 -34.86 -4.39 -4.39
CA TRP A 19 -33.59 -3.68 -4.52
C TRP A 19 -32.99 -3.86 -5.93
N VAL A 20 -33.00 -5.09 -6.46
CA VAL A 20 -32.54 -5.37 -7.84
C VAL A 20 -33.43 -4.67 -8.87
N GLU A 21 -34.77 -4.69 -8.72
CA GLU A 21 -35.71 -3.92 -9.56
C GLU A 21 -35.29 -2.45 -9.63
N LYS A 22 -35.08 -1.81 -8.47
CA LYS A 22 -34.69 -0.41 -8.41
C LYS A 22 -33.35 -0.16 -9.10
N LYS A 23 -32.38 -1.05 -8.91
CA LYS A 23 -31.06 -0.93 -9.55
C LYS A 23 -31.15 -1.05 -11.07
N ILE A 24 -31.95 -1.99 -11.58
CA ILE A 24 -32.20 -2.13 -13.03
C ILE A 24 -32.86 -0.86 -13.59
N LEU A 25 -33.85 -0.28 -12.89
CA LEU A 25 -34.50 0.96 -13.30
C LEU A 25 -33.54 2.15 -13.34
N GLU A 26 -32.66 2.28 -12.34
CA GLU A 26 -31.60 3.30 -12.30
C GLU A 26 -30.65 3.16 -13.50
N LEU A 27 -30.18 1.94 -13.78
CA LEU A 27 -29.27 1.66 -14.89
C LEU A 27 -29.95 1.84 -16.25
N ALA A 28 -31.24 1.52 -16.38
CA ALA A 28 -31.99 1.75 -17.60
C ALA A 28 -32.10 3.25 -17.96
N GLY A 29 -31.99 4.15 -16.98
CA GLY A 29 -31.88 5.58 -17.22
C GLY A 29 -30.53 6.03 -17.79
N GLN A 30 -29.51 5.16 -17.76
CA GLN A 30 -28.12 5.50 -18.08
C GLN A 30 -27.55 4.66 -19.23
N LYS A 31 -28.04 3.43 -19.43
CA LYS A 31 -27.50 2.45 -20.37
C LYS A 31 -28.63 1.77 -21.16
N ASP A 32 -28.32 1.39 -22.40
CA ASP A 32 -29.25 0.64 -23.28
C ASP A 32 -29.25 -0.87 -22.99
N GLU A 33 -28.20 -1.36 -22.34
CA GLU A 33 -28.00 -2.77 -22.01
C GLU A 33 -27.57 -2.90 -20.55
N ILE A 34 -28.18 -3.87 -19.86
CA ILE A 34 -27.93 -4.16 -18.44
C ILE A 34 -27.55 -5.64 -18.35
N ARG A 35 -26.35 -5.94 -17.89
CA ARG A 35 -25.76 -7.28 -17.85
C ARG A 35 -25.84 -7.84 -16.44
N ILE A 36 -26.56 -8.95 -16.27
CA ILE A 36 -26.85 -9.52 -14.95
C ILE A 36 -26.49 -11.00 -14.90
N VAL A 37 -25.75 -11.40 -13.87
CA VAL A 37 -25.51 -12.81 -13.53
C VAL A 37 -26.53 -13.26 -12.48
N PHE A 38 -27.16 -14.40 -12.68
CA PHE A 38 -28.15 -14.99 -11.76
C PHE A 38 -27.68 -16.32 -11.18
N ALA A 39 -27.82 -16.49 -9.86
CA ALA A 39 -27.64 -17.77 -9.19
C ALA A 39 -28.85 -18.67 -9.38
N ALA A 40 -28.59 -19.97 -9.46
CA ALA A 40 -29.59 -21.02 -9.53
C ALA A 40 -29.51 -21.88 -8.27
N ALA A 41 -30.46 -21.70 -7.35
CA ALA A 41 -30.60 -22.57 -6.18
C ALA A 41 -31.98 -22.41 -5.57
N PRO A 42 -32.49 -23.43 -4.84
CA PRO A 42 -33.73 -23.31 -4.09
C PRO A 42 -33.73 -22.09 -3.16
N SER A 43 -32.59 -21.71 -2.57
CA SER A 43 -32.42 -20.52 -1.72
C SER A 43 -32.79 -19.19 -2.40
N GLN A 44 -32.85 -19.15 -3.73
CA GLN A 44 -33.16 -17.97 -4.53
C GLN A 44 -34.65 -17.85 -4.90
N ASN A 45 -35.48 -18.85 -4.60
CA ASN A 45 -36.84 -18.96 -5.12
C ASN A 45 -37.73 -17.72 -4.89
N GLU A 46 -37.78 -17.18 -3.67
CA GLU A 46 -38.61 -16.03 -3.32
C GLU A 46 -38.13 -14.76 -4.02
N PHE A 47 -36.82 -14.61 -4.16
CA PHE A 47 -36.17 -13.52 -4.87
C PHE A 47 -36.50 -13.55 -6.38
N LEU A 48 -36.29 -14.71 -7.03
CA LEU A 48 -36.57 -14.88 -8.45
C LEU A 48 -38.08 -14.77 -8.75
N SER A 49 -38.93 -15.30 -7.86
CA SER A 49 -40.39 -15.18 -7.95
C SER A 49 -40.84 -13.72 -7.91
N TYR A 50 -40.25 -12.89 -7.03
CA TYR A 50 -40.51 -11.46 -7.01
C TYR A 50 -40.15 -10.81 -8.35
N LEU A 51 -38.93 -11.05 -8.86
CA LEU A 51 -38.46 -10.47 -10.12
C LEU A 51 -39.38 -10.86 -11.30
N ARG A 52 -39.82 -12.11 -11.35
CA ARG A 52 -40.79 -12.57 -12.35
C ARG A 52 -42.15 -11.88 -12.23
N SER A 53 -42.60 -11.58 -11.01
CA SER A 53 -43.93 -11.04 -10.76
C SER A 53 -44.07 -9.54 -11.07
N THR A 54 -42.97 -8.79 -11.04
CA THR A 54 -43.00 -7.35 -11.26
C THR A 54 -43.03 -6.99 -12.75
N SER A 55 -43.90 -6.04 -13.11
CA SER A 55 -44.02 -5.51 -14.47
C SER A 55 -43.17 -4.28 -14.73
N LYS A 56 -42.44 -3.77 -13.72
CA LYS A 56 -41.67 -2.53 -13.83
C LYS A 56 -40.31 -2.74 -14.52
N ILE A 57 -39.75 -3.94 -14.43
CA ILE A 57 -38.42 -4.22 -14.94
C ILE A 57 -38.44 -4.21 -16.48
N PRO A 58 -37.60 -3.40 -17.15
CA PRO A 58 -37.49 -3.37 -18.60
C PRO A 58 -36.66 -4.56 -19.10
N TRP A 59 -37.19 -5.78 -18.99
CA TRP A 59 -36.48 -7.03 -19.32
C TRP A 59 -35.87 -7.06 -20.73
N GLY A 60 -36.46 -6.37 -21.70
CA GLY A 60 -35.92 -6.24 -23.06
C GLY A 60 -34.59 -5.48 -23.15
N ARG A 61 -34.08 -4.92 -22.05
CA ARG A 61 -32.73 -4.35 -21.93
C ARG A 61 -31.75 -5.25 -21.17
N VAL A 62 -32.23 -6.33 -20.56
CA VAL A 62 -31.41 -7.20 -19.70
C VAL A 62 -30.78 -8.32 -20.53
N VAL A 63 -29.45 -8.43 -20.43
CA VAL A 63 -28.65 -9.56 -20.90
C VAL A 63 -28.32 -10.43 -19.69
N ALA A 64 -28.84 -11.66 -19.67
CA ALA A 64 -28.73 -12.56 -18.54
C ALA A 64 -27.60 -13.59 -18.73
N PHE A 65 -26.91 -13.90 -17.64
CA PHE A 65 -25.90 -14.93 -17.48
C PHE A 65 -26.26 -15.80 -16.26
N HIS A 66 -25.73 -17.01 -16.19
CA HIS A 66 -25.63 -17.79 -14.94
C HIS A 66 -24.17 -18.04 -14.55
N MET A 67 -23.94 -18.44 -13.30
CA MET A 67 -22.60 -18.47 -12.69
C MET A 67 -21.91 -19.84 -12.71
N ASP A 68 -22.65 -20.92 -12.87
CA ASP A 68 -22.15 -22.28 -12.78
C ASP A 68 -23.03 -23.26 -13.54
N GLU A 69 -22.45 -24.41 -13.89
CA GLU A 69 -23.17 -25.54 -14.47
C GLU A 69 -22.45 -26.87 -14.20
N TYR A 70 -23.21 -27.93 -13.97
CA TYR A 70 -22.67 -29.27 -13.79
C TYR A 70 -22.11 -29.86 -15.08
N LEU A 71 -21.04 -30.64 -14.96
CA LEU A 71 -20.52 -31.46 -16.06
C LEU A 71 -21.09 -32.89 -15.99
N GLY A 72 -21.44 -33.45 -17.16
CA GLY A 72 -21.83 -34.86 -17.30
C GLY A 72 -23.31 -35.18 -17.09
N LEU A 73 -24.18 -34.17 -16.97
CA LEU A 73 -25.64 -34.35 -16.98
C LEU A 73 -26.21 -34.21 -18.39
N GLU A 74 -27.32 -34.90 -18.66
CA GLU A 74 -28.07 -34.76 -19.91
C GLU A 74 -28.62 -33.33 -20.08
N PRO A 75 -28.65 -32.74 -21.28
CA PRO A 75 -29.08 -31.35 -21.49
C PRO A 75 -30.49 -31.01 -21.00
N SER A 76 -31.39 -31.99 -20.89
CA SER A 76 -32.74 -31.82 -20.36
C SER A 76 -32.87 -32.11 -18.86
N HIS A 77 -31.76 -32.40 -18.17
CA HIS A 77 -31.78 -32.76 -16.75
C HIS A 77 -32.24 -31.56 -15.90
N PRO A 78 -33.22 -31.75 -14.99
CA PRO A 78 -33.81 -30.64 -14.22
C PRO A 78 -32.84 -30.00 -13.22
N ALA A 79 -31.82 -30.74 -12.78
CA ALA A 79 -30.79 -30.23 -11.88
C ALA A 79 -29.75 -29.32 -12.56
N LEU A 80 -29.74 -29.21 -13.89
CA LEU A 80 -28.92 -28.21 -14.58
C LEU A 80 -29.38 -26.81 -14.18
N PHE A 81 -28.44 -25.96 -13.80
CA PHE A 81 -28.73 -24.61 -13.33
C PHE A 81 -29.32 -23.72 -14.42
N SER A 82 -28.89 -23.93 -15.67
CA SER A 82 -29.54 -23.32 -16.83
C SER A 82 -31.03 -23.68 -16.95
N ASN A 83 -31.39 -24.95 -16.70
CA ASN A 83 -32.78 -25.41 -16.76
C ASN A 83 -33.61 -24.92 -15.56
N PHE A 84 -33.01 -24.86 -14.37
CA PHE A 84 -33.62 -24.23 -13.21
C PHE A 84 -33.97 -22.76 -13.49
N LEU A 85 -33.03 -21.99 -14.04
CA LEU A 85 -33.26 -20.56 -14.35
C LEU A 85 -34.27 -20.35 -15.48
N LYS A 86 -34.30 -21.21 -16.50
CA LYS A 86 -35.36 -21.21 -17.52
C LYS A 86 -36.74 -21.38 -16.90
N ALA A 87 -36.90 -22.41 -16.08
CA ALA A 87 -38.17 -22.74 -15.44
C ALA A 87 -38.62 -21.70 -14.40
N THR A 88 -37.70 -20.96 -13.79
CA THR A 88 -38.03 -19.99 -12.74
C THR A 88 -38.17 -18.57 -13.26
N LEU A 89 -37.32 -18.14 -14.21
CA LEU A 89 -37.24 -16.76 -14.68
C LEU A 89 -37.07 -16.62 -16.21
N PHE A 90 -36.04 -17.22 -16.82
CA PHE A 90 -35.60 -16.82 -18.17
C PHE A 90 -36.65 -17.04 -19.27
N ASP A 91 -37.45 -18.11 -19.20
CA ASP A 91 -38.51 -18.37 -20.20
C ASP A 91 -39.82 -17.62 -19.88
N HIS A 92 -39.85 -16.87 -18.78
CA HIS A 92 -41.05 -16.20 -18.28
C HIS A 92 -41.00 -14.67 -18.42
N VAL A 93 -39.86 -14.12 -18.84
CA VAL A 93 -39.69 -12.68 -19.04
C VAL A 93 -39.01 -12.40 -20.39
N PRO A 94 -39.30 -11.27 -21.06
CA PRO A 94 -38.77 -10.99 -22.39
C PRO A 94 -37.34 -10.43 -22.30
N LEU A 95 -36.37 -11.28 -21.94
CA LEU A 95 -34.95 -10.91 -21.86
C LEU A 95 -34.40 -10.50 -23.22
N LYS A 96 -33.50 -9.51 -23.25
CA LYS A 96 -32.82 -9.08 -24.47
C LYS A 96 -32.00 -10.23 -25.07
N LYS A 97 -31.29 -10.94 -24.20
CA LYS A 97 -30.42 -12.07 -24.54
C LYS A 97 -30.15 -12.90 -23.29
N VAL A 98 -29.99 -14.21 -23.48
CA VAL A 98 -29.58 -15.15 -22.43
C VAL A 98 -28.32 -15.86 -22.89
N HIS A 99 -27.29 -15.82 -22.06
CA HIS A 99 -26.05 -16.57 -22.23
C HIS A 99 -26.06 -17.74 -21.25
N LEU A 100 -26.00 -18.95 -21.80
CA LEU A 100 -25.88 -20.18 -21.03
C LEU A 100 -24.49 -20.78 -21.22
N ILE A 101 -24.00 -21.46 -20.18
CA ILE A 101 -22.85 -22.36 -20.25
C ILE A 101 -23.30 -23.57 -21.06
N ASP A 102 -22.62 -23.81 -22.18
CA ASP A 102 -23.00 -24.82 -23.16
C ASP A 102 -22.25 -26.13 -22.90
N GLY A 103 -22.98 -27.14 -22.45
CA GLY A 103 -22.43 -28.48 -22.23
C GLY A 103 -22.08 -29.26 -23.50
N ASN A 104 -22.36 -28.73 -24.70
CA ASN A 104 -22.00 -29.39 -25.97
C ASN A 104 -20.59 -29.04 -26.46
N ASN A 105 -20.00 -27.95 -25.97
CA ASN A 105 -18.62 -27.58 -26.28
C ASN A 105 -17.64 -28.45 -25.48
N THR A 106 -16.38 -28.52 -25.91
CA THR A 106 -15.35 -29.02 -25.00
C THR A 106 -15.23 -28.09 -23.80
N VAL A 107 -14.85 -28.62 -22.65
CA VAL A 107 -14.88 -27.88 -21.39
C VAL A 107 -13.97 -26.65 -21.45
N GLU A 108 -12.79 -26.79 -22.06
CA GLU A 108 -11.82 -25.72 -22.25
C GLU A 108 -12.36 -24.62 -23.18
N GLU A 109 -12.90 -25.00 -24.36
CA GLU A 109 -13.50 -24.05 -25.31
C GLU A 109 -14.67 -23.30 -24.67
N GLU A 110 -15.45 -23.97 -23.83
CA GLU A 110 -16.58 -23.37 -23.14
C GLU A 110 -16.14 -22.36 -22.08
N CYS A 111 -15.12 -22.68 -21.27
CA CYS A 111 -14.54 -21.74 -20.33
C CYS A 111 -14.02 -20.48 -21.04
N GLU A 112 -13.30 -20.64 -22.16
CA GLU A 112 -12.79 -19.51 -22.95
C GLU A 112 -13.91 -18.67 -23.58
N ARG A 113 -14.90 -19.33 -24.20
CA ARG A 113 -16.06 -18.66 -24.81
C ARG A 113 -16.85 -17.86 -23.78
N TYR A 114 -17.15 -18.46 -22.63
CA TYR A 114 -17.95 -17.81 -21.60
C TYR A 114 -17.18 -16.69 -20.90
N ALA A 115 -15.86 -16.86 -20.67
CA ALA A 115 -14.98 -15.80 -20.19
C ALA A 115 -14.95 -14.60 -21.14
N ALA A 116 -14.80 -14.83 -22.45
CA ALA A 116 -14.81 -13.76 -23.45
C ALA A 116 -16.13 -12.98 -23.45
N LEU A 117 -17.26 -13.67 -23.27
CA LEU A 117 -18.56 -13.02 -23.13
C LEU A 117 -18.65 -12.14 -21.89
N LEU A 118 -18.15 -12.60 -20.74
CA LEU A 118 -18.14 -11.82 -19.49
C LEU A 118 -17.21 -10.61 -19.59
N GLN A 119 -16.08 -10.75 -20.28
CA GLN A 119 -15.07 -9.70 -20.45
C GLN A 119 -15.43 -8.65 -21.52
N GLU A 120 -16.34 -8.96 -22.45
CA GLU A 120 -16.78 -8.04 -23.51
C GLU A 120 -17.17 -6.66 -22.94
N LYS A 121 -17.96 -6.68 -21.87
CA LYS A 121 -18.40 -5.50 -21.11
C LYS A 121 -18.62 -5.90 -19.66
N ARG A 122 -18.38 -4.94 -18.77
CA ARG A 122 -18.56 -5.12 -17.32
C ARG A 122 -19.95 -5.65 -16.97
N ILE A 123 -20.02 -6.50 -15.94
CA ILE A 123 -21.28 -6.96 -15.37
C ILE A 123 -21.85 -5.85 -14.48
N ASP A 124 -23.13 -5.54 -14.63
CA ASP A 124 -23.78 -4.49 -13.85
C ASP A 124 -24.26 -5.01 -12.49
N ILE A 125 -24.82 -6.23 -12.47
CA ILE A 125 -25.39 -6.84 -11.26
C ILE A 125 -25.01 -8.32 -11.21
N VAL A 126 -24.49 -8.78 -10.08
CA VAL A 126 -24.40 -10.22 -9.78
C VAL A 126 -25.37 -10.55 -8.65
N CYS A 127 -26.32 -11.43 -8.94
CA CYS A 127 -27.27 -11.97 -7.96
C CYS A 127 -26.78 -13.36 -7.54
N MET A 128 -26.33 -13.52 -6.30
CA MET A 128 -25.70 -14.75 -5.80
C MET A 128 -26.23 -15.19 -4.44
N GLY A 129 -25.85 -16.39 -4.01
CA GLY A 129 -26.04 -16.89 -2.64
C GLY A 129 -24.71 -17.34 -2.03
N ILE A 130 -24.76 -17.82 -0.79
CA ILE A 130 -23.61 -18.37 -0.07
C ILE A 130 -23.87 -19.86 0.25
N GLY A 131 -22.88 -20.70 0.01
CA GLY A 131 -22.85 -22.13 0.35
C GLY A 131 -22.84 -22.39 1.85
N GLU A 132 -23.14 -23.62 2.31
CA GLU A 132 -23.06 -23.96 3.75
C GLU A 132 -21.62 -23.90 4.30
N ASN A 133 -20.61 -24.07 3.44
CA ASN A 133 -19.18 -23.92 3.76
C ASN A 133 -18.64 -22.52 3.41
N GLY A 134 -19.50 -21.57 3.05
CA GLY A 134 -19.09 -20.22 2.64
C GLY A 134 -18.66 -20.08 1.18
N HIS A 135 -18.83 -21.08 0.32
CA HIS A 135 -18.56 -20.93 -1.11
C HIS A 135 -19.45 -19.88 -1.78
N ILE A 136 -18.99 -19.34 -2.89
CA ILE A 136 -19.76 -18.51 -3.83
C ILE A 136 -19.67 -19.13 -5.23
N ALA A 137 -20.81 -19.38 -5.89
CA ALA A 137 -20.90 -20.34 -7.00
C ALA A 137 -20.22 -21.68 -6.60
N PHE A 138 -19.48 -22.36 -7.48
CA PHE A 138 -18.66 -23.52 -7.09
C PHE A 138 -17.21 -23.18 -6.70
N ASN A 139 -16.95 -21.95 -6.21
CA ASN A 139 -15.65 -21.65 -5.59
C ASN A 139 -15.65 -22.18 -4.16
N ASP A 140 -15.56 -23.50 -4.00
CA ASP A 140 -15.44 -24.17 -2.70
C ASP A 140 -14.07 -23.92 -2.04
N PRO A 141 -13.95 -23.99 -0.71
CA PRO A 141 -12.70 -23.66 -0.01
C PRO A 141 -11.41 -24.32 -0.55
N PRO A 142 -11.41 -25.61 -0.98
CA PRO A 142 -10.20 -26.24 -1.53
C PRO A 142 -9.77 -25.71 -2.90
N VAL A 143 -10.67 -25.08 -3.65
CA VAL A 143 -10.46 -24.66 -5.05
C VAL A 143 -10.66 -23.17 -5.28
N ALA A 144 -11.13 -22.43 -4.27
CA ALA A 144 -11.26 -20.99 -4.31
C ALA A 144 -9.88 -20.34 -4.40
N ASP A 145 -9.79 -19.28 -5.21
CA ASP A 145 -8.62 -18.43 -5.35
C ASP A 145 -9.09 -17.00 -5.54
N PHE A 146 -8.74 -16.10 -4.62
CA PHE A 146 -9.13 -14.69 -4.71
C PHE A 146 -8.38 -13.92 -5.81
N ASN A 147 -7.30 -14.50 -6.33
CA ASN A 147 -6.43 -13.94 -7.36
C ASN A 147 -6.38 -14.81 -8.62
N ASP A 148 -7.41 -15.63 -8.85
CA ASP A 148 -7.52 -16.51 -10.01
C ASP A 148 -7.22 -15.76 -11.32
N ASP A 149 -6.37 -16.33 -12.17
CA ASP A 149 -5.99 -15.75 -13.45
C ASP A 149 -7.07 -15.94 -14.53
N LYS A 150 -8.02 -16.85 -14.29
CA LYS A 150 -9.16 -17.13 -15.17
C LYS A 150 -10.43 -16.50 -14.64
N TRP A 151 -11.35 -16.20 -15.55
CA TRP A 151 -12.71 -15.74 -15.21
C TRP A 151 -13.71 -16.89 -15.08
N VAL A 152 -13.43 -18.00 -15.77
CA VAL A 152 -14.27 -19.20 -15.79
C VAL A 152 -13.33 -20.39 -15.76
N LYS A 153 -13.62 -21.36 -14.88
CA LYS A 153 -12.80 -22.56 -14.74
C LYS A 153 -13.62 -23.80 -14.43
N VAL A 154 -12.98 -24.95 -14.59
CA VAL A 154 -13.47 -26.23 -14.10
C VAL A 154 -13.03 -26.40 -12.66
N VAL A 155 -13.93 -26.90 -11.83
CA VAL A 155 -13.65 -27.26 -10.44
C VAL A 155 -14.11 -28.67 -10.16
N GLU A 156 -13.35 -29.36 -9.31
CA GLU A 156 -13.81 -30.56 -8.62
C GLU A 156 -14.66 -30.13 -7.42
N LEU A 157 -15.85 -30.70 -7.30
CA LEU A 157 -16.82 -30.34 -6.28
C LEU A 157 -16.48 -31.03 -4.95
N ASP A 158 -16.36 -30.23 -3.89
CA ASP A 158 -16.11 -30.72 -2.54
C ASP A 158 -17.26 -31.62 -2.04
N GLU A 159 -16.94 -32.59 -1.18
CA GLU A 159 -17.93 -33.56 -0.68
C GLU A 159 -19.06 -32.87 0.10
N VAL A 160 -18.75 -31.81 0.87
CA VAL A 160 -19.76 -31.01 1.59
C VAL A 160 -20.70 -30.31 0.61
N CYS A 161 -20.15 -29.73 -0.46
CA CYS A 161 -20.93 -29.08 -1.52
C CYS A 161 -21.86 -30.07 -2.21
N ARG A 162 -21.36 -31.26 -2.56
CA ARG A 162 -22.17 -32.32 -3.17
C ARG A 162 -23.26 -32.84 -2.22
N GLN A 163 -22.95 -33.00 -0.94
CA GLN A 163 -23.93 -33.40 0.07
C GLN A 163 -25.03 -32.35 0.25
N GLN A 164 -24.72 -31.06 0.12
CA GLN A 164 -25.70 -29.98 0.15
C GLN A 164 -26.75 -30.16 -0.97
N GLN A 165 -26.35 -30.58 -2.16
CA GLN A 165 -27.28 -30.76 -3.30
C GLN A 165 -28.30 -31.88 -3.06
N VAL A 166 -27.93 -32.88 -2.27
CA VAL A 166 -28.86 -33.93 -1.80
C VAL A 166 -29.79 -33.36 -0.74
N ASN A 167 -29.27 -32.58 0.21
CA ASN A 167 -30.06 -31.95 1.27
C ASN A 167 -31.11 -30.96 0.71
N ASP A 168 -30.76 -30.25 -0.37
CA ASP A 168 -31.62 -29.33 -1.11
C ASP A 168 -32.62 -30.06 -2.05
N ALA A 169 -32.63 -31.40 -2.03
CA ALA A 169 -33.45 -32.27 -2.86
C ALA A 169 -33.27 -32.06 -4.38
N CYS A 170 -32.08 -31.62 -4.80
CA CYS A 170 -31.71 -31.51 -6.21
C CYS A 170 -31.31 -32.86 -6.81
N PHE A 171 -30.81 -33.79 -5.97
CA PHE A 171 -30.45 -35.16 -6.36
C PHE A 171 -30.90 -36.17 -5.30
N ASP A 172 -31.23 -37.39 -5.74
CA ASP A 172 -31.71 -38.46 -4.86
C ASP A 172 -30.62 -39.06 -3.96
N SER A 173 -29.35 -38.97 -4.37
CA SER A 173 -28.21 -39.54 -3.63
C SER A 173 -26.90 -38.84 -4.00
N LEU A 174 -25.91 -38.92 -3.12
CA LEU A 174 -24.58 -38.31 -3.33
C LEU A 174 -23.90 -38.83 -4.61
N SER A 175 -24.09 -40.11 -4.94
CA SER A 175 -23.54 -40.71 -6.16
C SER A 175 -24.15 -40.18 -7.45
N ALA A 176 -25.36 -39.59 -7.38
CA ALA A 176 -26.00 -38.96 -8.53
C ALA A 176 -25.53 -37.52 -8.75
N VAL A 177 -24.87 -36.91 -7.74
CA VAL A 177 -24.31 -35.57 -7.86
C VAL A 177 -23.01 -35.65 -8.67
N PRO A 178 -22.87 -34.88 -9.75
CA PRO A 178 -21.62 -34.80 -10.52
C PRO A 178 -20.41 -34.46 -9.64
N THR A 179 -19.23 -34.85 -10.10
CA THR A 179 -17.96 -34.56 -9.39
C THR A 179 -17.29 -33.28 -9.87
N HIS A 180 -17.66 -32.77 -11.05
CA HIS A 180 -17.06 -31.59 -11.65
C HIS A 180 -18.14 -30.62 -12.15
N ALA A 181 -17.78 -29.34 -12.16
CA ALA A 181 -18.60 -28.26 -12.69
C ALA A 181 -17.76 -27.18 -13.37
N ILE A 182 -18.38 -26.39 -14.23
CA ILE A 182 -17.84 -25.12 -14.70
C ILE A 182 -18.39 -24.03 -13.77
N THR A 183 -17.53 -23.10 -13.34
CA THR A 183 -17.91 -21.98 -12.49
C THR A 183 -17.23 -20.68 -12.92
N LEU A 184 -17.92 -19.58 -12.70
CA LEU A 184 -17.31 -18.25 -12.64
C LEU A 184 -16.40 -18.21 -11.41
N THR A 185 -15.20 -17.67 -11.59
CA THR A 185 -14.21 -17.53 -10.52
C THR A 185 -14.53 -16.32 -9.63
N VAL A 186 -13.89 -16.24 -8.46
CA VAL A 186 -14.04 -15.11 -7.54
C VAL A 186 -13.77 -13.75 -8.23
N PRO A 187 -12.69 -13.58 -9.03
CA PRO A 187 -12.49 -12.34 -9.79
C PRO A 187 -13.63 -11.98 -10.74
N ALA A 188 -14.23 -12.95 -11.44
CA ALA A 188 -15.35 -12.70 -12.35
C ALA A 188 -16.61 -12.27 -11.59
N LEU A 189 -16.91 -12.93 -10.46
CA LEU A 189 -18.06 -12.60 -9.61
C LEU A 189 -17.94 -11.22 -8.96
N LEU A 190 -16.72 -10.83 -8.57
CA LEU A 190 -16.45 -9.53 -7.95
C LEU A 190 -16.28 -8.38 -8.95
N ASN A 191 -16.14 -8.66 -10.23
CA ASN A 191 -16.05 -7.61 -11.25
C ASN A 191 -17.43 -7.08 -11.70
N ALA A 192 -18.31 -6.85 -10.74
CA ALA A 192 -19.65 -6.32 -10.93
C ALA A 192 -19.74 -4.86 -10.47
N ASP A 193 -20.65 -4.07 -11.03
CA ASP A 193 -20.97 -2.75 -10.46
C ASP A 193 -21.72 -2.88 -9.12
N CYS A 194 -22.46 -3.97 -8.92
CA CYS A 194 -23.07 -4.29 -7.63
C CYS A 194 -23.35 -5.79 -7.46
N ILE A 195 -23.39 -6.23 -6.20
CA ILE A 195 -23.66 -7.61 -5.81
C ILE A 195 -24.89 -7.64 -4.90
N CYS A 196 -25.88 -8.45 -5.28
CA CYS A 196 -27.03 -8.81 -4.45
C CYS A 196 -26.83 -10.24 -3.96
N CYS A 197 -26.56 -10.41 -2.67
CA CYS A 197 -26.33 -11.71 -2.05
C CYS A 197 -27.55 -12.11 -1.21
N VAL A 198 -28.23 -13.20 -1.56
CA VAL A 198 -29.47 -13.66 -0.91
C VAL A 198 -29.23 -14.99 -0.21
N VAL A 199 -29.34 -15.01 1.12
CA VAL A 199 -28.90 -16.14 1.96
C VAL A 199 -29.90 -16.42 3.09
N PRO A 200 -30.93 -17.25 2.83
CA PRO A 200 -31.90 -17.67 3.83
C PRO A 200 -31.53 -18.96 4.56
N GLY A 201 -32.14 -19.15 5.72
CA GLY A 201 -32.29 -20.45 6.36
C GLY A 201 -31.19 -20.83 7.35
N PRO A 202 -31.53 -21.69 8.33
CA PRO A 202 -30.66 -22.00 9.47
C PRO A 202 -29.39 -22.77 9.08
N GLN A 203 -29.39 -23.50 7.95
CA GLN A 203 -28.21 -24.22 7.46
C GLN A 203 -27.06 -23.28 7.07
N LYS A 204 -27.38 -22.02 6.74
CA LYS A 204 -26.40 -21.01 6.31
C LYS A 204 -25.78 -20.23 7.47
N LYS A 205 -26.17 -20.54 8.72
CA LYS A 205 -25.77 -19.76 9.89
C LYS A 205 -24.27 -19.65 10.07
N GLU A 206 -23.54 -20.76 9.96
CA GLU A 206 -22.09 -20.75 10.12
C GLU A 206 -21.41 -20.01 8.97
N ALA A 207 -21.82 -20.27 7.73
CA ALA A 207 -21.30 -19.59 6.55
C ALA A 207 -21.49 -18.06 6.60
N VAL A 208 -22.69 -17.61 6.97
CA VAL A 208 -22.99 -16.18 7.15
C VAL A 208 -22.14 -15.60 8.29
N HIS A 209 -22.00 -16.33 9.39
CA HIS A 209 -21.13 -15.90 10.50
C HIS A 209 -19.67 -15.76 10.06
N GLN A 210 -19.08 -16.77 9.40
CA GLN A 210 -17.70 -16.71 8.91
C GLN A 210 -17.51 -15.63 7.83
N THR A 211 -18.49 -15.46 6.95
CA THR A 211 -18.49 -14.39 5.94
C THR A 211 -18.41 -13.00 6.58
N LEU A 212 -19.13 -12.80 7.70
CA LEU A 212 -19.22 -11.50 8.37
C LEU A 212 -18.08 -11.26 9.36
N TYR A 213 -17.70 -12.29 10.12
CA TYR A 213 -16.88 -12.16 11.32
C TYR A 213 -15.62 -13.04 11.30
N GLY A 214 -15.51 -14.01 10.39
CA GLY A 214 -14.30 -14.81 10.21
C GLY A 214 -13.18 -14.01 9.53
N PRO A 215 -11.94 -14.54 9.48
CA PRO A 215 -10.86 -13.90 8.74
C PRO A 215 -11.12 -13.90 7.23
N LEU A 216 -10.61 -12.90 6.51
CA LEU A 216 -10.63 -12.93 5.03
C LEU A 216 -9.73 -14.05 4.52
N GLY A 217 -10.27 -14.95 3.70
CA GLY A 217 -9.46 -15.96 3.02
C GLY A 217 -10.28 -17.04 2.31
N GLU A 218 -9.60 -17.87 1.51
CA GLU A 218 -10.22 -18.91 0.69
C GLU A 218 -10.88 -20.02 1.52
N HIS A 219 -10.55 -20.15 2.80
CA HIS A 219 -11.24 -21.07 3.73
C HIS A 219 -12.73 -20.72 3.93
N CYS A 220 -13.12 -19.47 3.70
CA CYS A 220 -14.51 -19.01 3.60
C CYS A 220 -14.61 -18.04 2.41
N PRO A 221 -14.81 -18.54 1.18
CA PRO A 221 -14.70 -17.73 -0.03
C PRO A 221 -15.60 -16.49 -0.02
N ALA A 222 -16.81 -16.59 0.53
CA ALA A 222 -17.75 -15.48 0.68
C ALA A 222 -17.22 -14.32 1.56
N SER A 223 -16.22 -14.54 2.42
CA SER A 223 -15.59 -13.47 3.21
C SER A 223 -15.10 -12.31 2.33
N ILE A 224 -14.65 -12.60 1.10
CA ILE A 224 -14.19 -11.58 0.13
C ILE A 224 -15.28 -10.58 -0.28
N LEU A 225 -16.56 -10.95 -0.14
CA LEU A 225 -17.69 -10.07 -0.42
C LEU A 225 -17.69 -8.83 0.49
N ARG A 226 -17.05 -8.91 1.67
CA ARG A 226 -16.80 -7.73 2.54
C ARG A 226 -16.04 -6.63 1.79
N GLY A 227 -15.14 -7.01 0.90
CA GLY A 227 -14.30 -6.14 0.08
C GLY A 227 -14.95 -5.53 -1.13
N HIS A 228 -16.10 -6.06 -1.56
CA HIS A 228 -16.82 -5.46 -2.66
C HIS A 228 -17.56 -4.20 -2.18
N TRP A 229 -17.23 -3.07 -2.79
CA TRP A 229 -17.70 -1.73 -2.44
C TRP A 229 -19.23 -1.59 -2.45
N ASN A 230 -19.91 -2.37 -3.29
CA ASN A 230 -21.36 -2.35 -3.45
C ASN A 230 -21.95 -3.75 -3.40
N CYS A 231 -21.64 -4.47 -2.32
CA CYS A 231 -22.27 -5.74 -1.99
C CYS A 231 -23.34 -5.55 -0.93
N HIS A 232 -24.54 -6.07 -1.19
CA HIS A 232 -25.66 -6.10 -0.27
C HIS A 232 -26.00 -7.55 0.08
N LEU A 233 -25.90 -7.90 1.36
CA LEU A 233 -26.31 -9.19 1.91
C LEU A 233 -27.72 -9.07 2.48
N PHE A 234 -28.66 -9.79 1.87
CA PHE A 234 -30.02 -10.00 2.36
C PHE A 234 -30.10 -11.38 3.00
N THR A 235 -30.36 -11.42 4.31
CA THR A 235 -30.44 -12.66 5.08
C THR A 235 -31.66 -12.63 6.01
N ASP A 236 -32.03 -13.78 6.58
CA ASP A 236 -33.13 -13.89 7.53
C ASP A 236 -32.62 -14.18 8.95
N LYS A 237 -33.53 -14.09 9.93
CA LYS A 237 -33.20 -14.37 11.34
C LYS A 237 -32.78 -15.82 11.61
N ASP A 238 -33.11 -16.76 10.73
CA ASP A 238 -32.70 -18.15 10.91
C ASP A 238 -31.23 -18.32 10.53
N ALA A 239 -30.79 -17.66 9.46
CA ALA A 239 -29.39 -17.59 9.04
C ALA A 239 -28.54 -16.65 9.92
N LEU A 240 -29.11 -15.55 10.43
CA LEU A 240 -28.40 -14.61 11.32
C LEU A 240 -29.23 -14.25 12.56
N PRO A 241 -29.34 -15.15 13.55
CA PRO A 241 -30.19 -14.95 14.73
C PRO A 241 -29.67 -13.90 15.72
N GLN A 242 -28.36 -13.63 15.71
CA GLN A 242 -27.73 -12.57 16.49
C GLN A 242 -27.06 -11.57 15.55
N VAL A 243 -27.61 -10.36 15.48
CA VAL A 243 -26.89 -9.22 14.92
C VAL A 243 -26.02 -8.68 16.05
N GLN A 244 -24.80 -9.18 16.18
CA GLN A 244 -23.82 -8.43 16.97
C GLN A 244 -23.57 -7.11 16.23
N PRO A 245 -23.38 -5.98 16.94
CA PRO A 245 -22.83 -4.79 16.33
C PRO A 245 -21.56 -5.22 15.60
N TRP A 246 -21.46 -4.89 14.32
CA TRP A 246 -20.30 -5.24 13.52
C TRP A 246 -19.03 -4.70 14.19
N THR A 247 -18.28 -5.58 14.84
CA THR A 247 -16.93 -5.36 15.36
C THR A 247 -16.02 -6.33 14.63
N ALA A 248 -15.90 -6.19 13.31
CA ALA A 248 -14.84 -6.91 12.62
C ALA A 248 -13.51 -6.43 13.22
N GLN A 249 -12.60 -7.36 13.51
CA GLN A 249 -11.17 -7.03 13.43
C GLN A 249 -10.99 -6.34 12.06
N GLU A 250 -10.42 -5.14 12.06
CA GLU A 250 -10.51 -4.18 10.94
C GLU A 250 -9.74 -4.65 9.69
N ASP A 251 -10.23 -5.67 9.00
CA ASP A 251 -9.82 -6.00 7.64
C ASP A 251 -10.09 -4.76 6.77
N MET A 252 -9.03 -4.00 6.47
CA MET A 252 -9.15 -2.70 5.83
C MET A 252 -8.82 -2.81 4.35
N PHE A 253 -9.80 -2.46 3.52
CA PHE A 253 -9.61 -2.36 2.08
C PHE A 253 -9.03 -0.99 1.74
N ALA A 254 -7.98 -0.99 0.92
CA ALA A 254 -7.33 0.23 0.48
C ALA A 254 -6.84 0.09 -0.95
N ARG A 255 -6.70 1.21 -1.65
CA ARG A 255 -6.13 1.26 -2.99
C ARG A 255 -4.62 1.38 -2.89
N ASP A 256 -3.88 0.37 -3.33
CA ASP A 256 -2.42 0.47 -3.35
C ASP A 256 -1.99 1.61 -4.27
N VAL A 257 -1.25 2.57 -3.71
CA VAL A 257 -0.73 3.75 -4.40
C VAL A 257 0.23 3.36 -5.53
N LEU A 258 0.92 2.23 -5.42
CA LEU A 258 1.91 1.82 -6.42
C LEU A 258 1.28 1.11 -7.62
N SER A 259 0.35 0.18 -7.38
CA SER A 259 -0.29 -0.60 -8.45
C SER A 259 -1.66 -0.07 -8.89
N GLY A 260 -2.28 0.79 -8.09
CA GLY A 260 -3.65 1.26 -8.28
C GLY A 260 -4.73 0.20 -7.99
N LYS A 261 -4.34 -1.04 -7.65
CA LYS A 261 -5.24 -2.16 -7.36
C LYS A 261 -5.87 -2.02 -5.98
N LEU A 262 -7.04 -2.63 -5.81
CA LEU A 262 -7.60 -2.80 -4.48
C LEU A 262 -6.83 -3.88 -3.74
N CYS A 263 -6.48 -3.59 -2.49
CA CYS A 263 -5.74 -4.49 -1.63
C CYS A 263 -6.49 -4.71 -0.32
N ILE A 264 -6.21 -5.86 0.28
CA ILE A 264 -6.52 -6.17 1.66
C ILE A 264 -5.25 -5.90 2.46
N LEU A 265 -5.39 -5.17 3.55
CA LEU A 265 -4.31 -4.92 4.49
C LEU A 265 -4.31 -6.00 5.56
N ASP A 266 -3.15 -6.65 5.72
CA ASP A 266 -2.90 -7.68 6.72
C ASP A 266 -1.74 -7.24 7.61
N ASP A 267 -1.89 -7.36 8.92
CA ASP A 267 -0.91 -6.85 9.89
C ASP A 267 0.45 -7.56 9.80
N LEU A 268 0.43 -8.83 9.40
CA LEU A 268 1.62 -9.69 9.31
C LEU A 268 2.15 -9.80 7.89
N SER A 269 1.23 -9.95 6.93
CA SER A 269 1.51 -10.26 5.53
C SER A 269 1.58 -9.00 4.65
N GLY A 270 1.26 -7.82 5.19
CA GLY A 270 1.37 -6.55 4.52
C GLY A 270 0.22 -6.25 3.55
N ILE A 271 0.55 -5.59 2.44
CA ILE A 271 -0.40 -5.21 1.39
C ILE A 271 -0.61 -6.39 0.44
N ARG A 272 -1.81 -6.97 0.45
CA ARG A 272 -2.17 -8.08 -0.45
C ARG A 272 -3.07 -7.59 -1.57
N PRO A 273 -2.62 -7.62 -2.84
CA PRO A 273 -3.47 -7.24 -3.95
C PRO A 273 -4.66 -8.20 -4.06
N THR A 274 -5.80 -7.65 -4.45
CA THR A 274 -6.97 -8.42 -4.86
C THR A 274 -7.07 -8.35 -6.38
N ALA A 275 -7.73 -9.33 -7.01
CA ALA A 275 -8.11 -9.24 -8.41
C ALA A 275 -9.23 -8.22 -8.70
N ILE A 276 -9.72 -7.52 -7.67
CA ILE A 276 -10.83 -6.56 -7.77
C ILE A 276 -10.29 -5.24 -8.35
N ASN A 277 -10.84 -4.83 -9.48
CA ASN A 277 -10.58 -3.51 -10.06
C ASN A 277 -11.57 -2.48 -9.50
N VAL A 278 -11.05 -1.43 -8.84
CA VAL A 278 -11.86 -0.28 -8.43
C VAL A 278 -11.97 0.67 -9.62
N PRO A 279 -13.18 1.06 -10.05
CA PRO A 279 -13.33 1.98 -11.16
C PRO A 279 -12.72 3.35 -10.81
N GLU A 280 -11.95 3.94 -11.75
CA GLU A 280 -11.23 5.20 -11.55
C GLU A 280 -12.13 6.36 -11.10
N ASN A 281 -13.41 6.34 -11.48
CA ASN A 281 -14.42 7.36 -11.13
C ASN A 281 -15.31 6.98 -9.93
N SER A 282 -14.93 5.98 -9.13
CA SER A 282 -15.72 5.61 -7.96
C SER A 282 -15.66 6.73 -6.91
N LYS A 283 -16.83 7.26 -6.52
CA LYS A 283 -16.95 8.31 -5.48
C LYS A 283 -16.83 7.75 -4.05
N LEU A 284 -16.23 6.57 -3.88
CA LEU A 284 -16.15 5.90 -2.60
C LEU A 284 -14.95 6.40 -1.82
N PRO A 285 -15.06 6.58 -0.49
CA PRO A 285 -13.94 6.95 0.36
C PRO A 285 -13.08 5.72 0.68
N ILE A 286 -12.53 5.05 -0.33
CA ILE A 286 -11.51 3.99 -0.13
C ILE A 286 -10.17 4.71 0.07
N PRO A 287 -9.50 4.56 1.21
CA PRO A 287 -8.20 5.19 1.42
C PRO A 287 -7.17 4.58 0.48
N TYR A 288 -6.12 5.33 0.18
CA TYR A 288 -4.93 4.76 -0.40
C TYR A 288 -4.19 3.93 0.67
N CYS A 289 -3.43 2.94 0.23
CA CYS A 289 -2.37 2.33 1.01
C CYS A 289 -1.06 2.36 0.26
N GLY A 290 0.05 2.25 0.97
CA GLY A 290 1.38 2.11 0.38
C GLY A 290 2.35 1.53 1.37
N PRO A 291 3.53 1.07 0.91
CA PRO A 291 4.62 0.71 1.82
C PRO A 291 4.96 1.90 2.71
N GLY A 292 5.37 1.62 3.95
CA GLY A 292 5.88 2.64 4.86
C GLY A 292 7.01 3.46 4.24
N LEU A 293 7.04 4.76 4.55
CA LEU A 293 8.04 5.67 4.01
C LEU A 293 9.39 5.46 4.72
N ILE A 294 10.47 5.67 3.98
CA ILE A 294 11.84 5.40 4.41
C ILE A 294 12.68 6.65 4.21
N ASP A 295 13.22 7.20 5.30
CA ASP A 295 14.02 8.43 5.27
C ASP A 295 15.47 8.19 5.70
N LEU A 296 16.41 8.25 4.76
CA LEU A 296 17.82 7.95 5.05
C LEU A 296 18.61 9.15 5.58
N GLN A 297 17.98 10.32 5.76
CA GLN A 297 18.64 11.51 6.30
C GLN A 297 17.67 12.37 7.12
N VAL A 298 17.73 12.22 8.45
CA VAL A 298 16.91 12.94 9.44
C VAL A 298 17.79 13.46 10.58
N ASN A 299 18.04 14.77 10.63
CA ASN A 299 18.81 15.40 11.70
C ASN A 299 17.97 15.62 12.97
N GLY A 300 16.66 15.82 12.80
CA GLY A 300 15.72 16.05 13.89
C GLY A 300 14.28 16.16 13.44
N VAL A 301 13.37 16.19 14.41
CA VAL A 301 11.92 16.32 14.22
C VAL A 301 11.23 16.70 15.54
N ALA A 302 10.11 17.42 15.48
CA ALA A 302 9.24 17.74 16.61
C ALA A 302 9.96 18.33 17.84
N GLY A 303 10.91 19.24 17.60
CA GLY A 303 11.73 19.89 18.62
C GLY A 303 12.90 19.05 19.12
N ILE A 304 13.10 17.84 18.61
CA ILE A 304 14.23 16.96 18.94
C ILE A 304 15.30 17.07 17.85
N ASP A 305 16.55 17.27 18.27
CA ASP A 305 17.74 17.23 17.41
C ASP A 305 18.67 16.10 17.87
N PHE A 306 19.05 15.21 16.95
CA PHE A 306 19.96 14.11 17.27
C PHE A 306 21.41 14.56 17.53
N ASN A 307 21.72 15.84 17.32
CA ASN A 307 23.05 16.43 17.44
C ASN A 307 23.21 17.34 18.67
N GLU A 308 22.12 17.60 19.42
CA GLU A 308 22.18 18.41 20.63
C GLU A 308 22.70 17.60 21.83
N SER A 309 23.40 18.29 22.74
CA SER A 309 23.78 17.72 24.03
C SER A 309 22.55 17.47 24.90
N GLY A 310 22.55 16.39 25.69
CA GLY A 310 21.44 16.07 26.60
C GLY A 310 20.29 15.32 25.93
N LEU A 311 20.50 14.83 24.70
CA LEU A 311 19.64 13.82 24.07
C LEU A 311 19.42 12.64 25.03
N ASN A 312 18.23 12.06 25.06
CA ASN A 312 17.94 10.88 25.88
C ASN A 312 16.94 9.95 25.18
N GLN A 313 16.72 8.76 25.76
CA GLN A 313 15.84 7.73 25.20
C GLN A 313 14.39 8.22 25.01
N GLU A 314 13.88 9.11 25.86
CA GLU A 314 12.54 9.69 25.71
C GLU A 314 12.48 10.61 24.50
N ASN A 315 13.54 11.38 24.24
CA ASN A 315 13.64 12.18 23.01
C ASN A 315 13.66 11.29 21.76
N ILE A 316 14.42 10.20 21.77
CA ILE A 316 14.43 9.24 20.65
C ILE A 316 13.03 8.68 20.41
N ARG A 317 12.32 8.27 21.47
CA ARG A 317 10.98 7.73 21.33
C ARG A 317 10.00 8.77 20.76
N LYS A 318 10.04 10.01 21.24
CA LYS A 318 9.22 11.12 20.70
C LYS A 318 9.50 11.38 19.22
N ALA A 319 10.76 11.32 18.80
CA ALA A 319 11.13 11.47 17.39
C ALA A 319 10.55 10.33 16.53
N VAL A 320 10.62 9.08 17.01
CA VAL A 320 10.01 7.92 16.34
C VAL A 320 8.49 8.09 16.21
N ASP A 321 7.79 8.45 17.29
CA ASP A 321 6.34 8.62 17.26
C ASP A 321 5.93 9.76 16.29
N ALA A 322 6.70 10.85 16.23
CA ALA A 322 6.46 11.97 15.31
C ALA A 322 6.67 11.58 13.84
N LEU A 323 7.70 10.79 13.53
CA LEU A 323 7.97 10.27 12.19
C LEU A 323 6.90 9.27 11.74
N LEU A 324 6.48 8.38 12.64
CA LEU A 324 5.38 7.44 12.39
C LEU A 324 4.07 8.17 12.10
N ALA A 325 3.78 9.28 12.80
CA ALA A 325 2.62 10.13 12.51
C ALA A 325 2.61 10.72 11.11
N LYS A 326 3.77 10.78 10.45
CA LYS A 326 3.94 11.22 9.05
C LYS A 326 4.14 10.05 8.08
N GLY A 327 3.94 8.81 8.52
CA GLY A 327 4.05 7.61 7.69
C GLY A 327 5.48 7.11 7.47
N VAL A 328 6.48 7.69 8.15
CA VAL A 328 7.88 7.22 8.09
C VAL A 328 8.05 6.07 9.07
N THR A 329 8.17 4.85 8.55
CA THR A 329 8.27 3.61 9.36
C THR A 329 9.69 3.07 9.45
N GLY A 330 10.63 3.72 8.76
CA GLY A 330 12.05 3.44 8.80
C GLY A 330 12.86 4.70 8.52
N PHE A 331 13.90 4.97 9.31
CA PHE A 331 14.75 6.12 9.06
C PHE A 331 16.16 5.95 9.63
N PHE A 332 17.07 6.82 9.18
CA PHE A 332 18.42 6.96 9.72
C PHE A 332 18.52 8.29 10.50
N PRO A 333 18.59 8.28 11.85
CA PRO A 333 19.02 9.46 12.57
C PRO A 333 20.41 9.86 12.05
N THR A 334 20.52 11.13 11.70
CA THR A 334 21.69 11.71 11.05
C THR A 334 22.48 12.51 12.05
N LEU A 335 23.72 12.08 12.28
CA LEU A 335 24.65 12.79 13.13
C LEU A 335 25.67 13.51 12.26
N ILE A 336 25.72 14.83 12.41
CA ILE A 336 26.57 15.72 11.63
C ILE A 336 27.94 15.90 12.31
N THR A 337 28.82 16.66 11.65
CA THR A 337 30.10 17.08 12.22
C THR A 337 29.88 17.83 13.54
N ASN A 338 30.44 17.33 14.63
CA ASN A 338 30.18 17.89 15.97
C ASN A 338 31.35 17.62 16.93
N ASP A 339 31.22 18.09 18.17
CA ASP A 339 32.12 17.74 19.25
C ASP A 339 32.20 16.22 19.41
N PRO A 340 33.41 15.61 19.40
CA PRO A 340 33.55 14.17 19.50
C PRO A 340 32.86 13.55 20.73
N LEU A 341 32.81 14.27 21.86
CA LEU A 341 32.16 13.76 23.07
C LEU A 341 30.63 13.72 22.91
N ILE A 342 30.03 14.75 22.32
CA ILE A 342 28.59 14.80 22.04
C ILE A 342 28.22 13.72 21.02
N LEU A 343 29.05 13.58 19.97
CA LEU A 343 28.84 12.59 18.93
C LEU A 343 28.85 11.16 19.50
N GLU A 344 29.86 10.82 20.32
CA GLU A 344 29.96 9.52 20.99
C GLU A 344 28.79 9.27 21.95
N GLU A 345 28.42 10.27 22.75
CA GLU A 345 27.29 10.20 23.68
C GLU A 345 25.97 9.93 22.94
N ASN A 346 25.67 10.70 21.89
CA ASN A 346 24.40 10.57 21.16
C ASN A 346 24.31 9.23 20.42
N LEU A 347 25.40 8.72 19.86
CA LEU A 347 25.44 7.37 19.27
C LEU A 347 25.12 6.28 20.30
N SER A 348 25.71 6.37 21.49
CA SER A 348 25.47 5.43 22.59
C SER A 348 24.01 5.48 23.06
N ILE A 349 23.42 6.67 23.13
CA ILE A 349 22.02 6.88 23.52
C ILE A 349 21.04 6.31 22.50
N ILE A 350 21.28 6.51 21.20
CA ILE A 350 20.48 5.93 20.12
C ILE A 350 20.53 4.40 20.19
N ASN A 351 21.73 3.83 20.35
CA ASN A 351 21.91 2.38 20.49
C ASN A 351 21.14 1.84 21.70
N LEU A 352 21.27 2.49 22.86
CA LEU A 352 20.58 2.10 24.08
C LEU A 352 19.04 2.18 23.96
N ALA A 353 18.52 3.20 23.26
CA ALA A 353 17.10 3.33 22.99
C ALA A 353 16.59 2.15 22.14
N CYS A 354 17.32 1.79 21.08
CA CYS A 354 16.99 0.63 20.26
C CYS A 354 17.07 -0.70 21.04
N GLN A 355 17.96 -0.82 22.02
CA GLN A 355 18.05 -2.05 22.83
C GLN A 355 16.89 -2.22 23.82
N LYS A 356 16.20 -1.13 24.17
CA LYS A 356 15.17 -1.12 25.21
C LYS A 356 13.75 -1.00 24.69
N ASP A 357 13.57 -0.58 23.44
CA ASP A 357 12.28 -0.33 22.82
C ASP A 357 12.25 -0.96 21.42
N ASP A 358 11.46 -2.02 21.28
CA ASP A 358 11.33 -2.78 20.03
C ASP A 358 10.77 -1.92 18.88
N LEU A 359 9.87 -0.97 19.17
CA LEU A 359 9.35 -0.07 18.14
C LEU A 359 10.45 0.84 17.64
N VAL A 360 11.22 1.45 18.55
CA VAL A 360 12.39 2.28 18.19
C VAL A 360 13.38 1.47 17.37
N ASN A 361 13.69 0.24 17.80
CA ASN A 361 14.60 -0.65 17.07
C ASN A 361 14.09 -1.02 15.67
N SER A 362 12.77 -1.16 15.50
CA SER A 362 12.16 -1.45 14.20
C SER A 362 12.15 -0.24 13.26
N CYS A 363 12.14 0.99 13.80
CA CYS A 363 12.11 2.22 13.01
C CYS A 363 13.51 2.77 12.70
N ILE A 364 14.48 2.60 13.59
CA ILE A 364 15.87 3.02 13.35
C ILE A 364 16.61 1.92 12.60
N LEU A 365 16.63 2.06 11.27
CA LEU A 365 17.16 1.04 10.35
C LEU A 365 18.70 1.04 10.27
N GLY A 366 19.31 2.14 10.70
CA GLY A 366 20.74 2.41 10.66
C GLY A 366 21.00 3.83 11.13
N ILE A 367 22.25 4.26 11.11
CA ILE A 367 22.67 5.62 11.42
C ILE A 367 23.42 6.17 10.21
N HIS A 368 23.11 7.42 9.86
CA HIS A 368 23.85 8.20 8.88
C HIS A 368 24.82 9.12 9.63
N LEU A 369 26.12 8.97 9.35
CA LEU A 369 27.13 9.91 9.81
C LEU A 369 27.46 10.88 8.67
N GLU A 370 27.05 12.14 8.80
CA GLU A 370 27.30 13.19 7.81
C GLU A 370 28.54 14.00 8.20
N GLY A 371 29.70 13.61 7.66
CA GLY A 371 31.00 14.07 8.12
C GLY A 371 31.58 13.19 9.25
N PRO A 372 32.57 13.68 10.03
CA PRO A 372 33.24 14.97 9.95
C PRO A 372 34.25 15.12 8.79
N PHE A 373 34.34 14.13 7.91
CA PHE A 373 35.31 14.07 6.81
C PHE A 373 34.86 14.86 5.57
N ILE A 374 34.58 16.15 5.75
CA ILE A 374 33.98 17.02 4.73
C ILE A 374 34.87 18.20 4.37
N SER A 375 34.57 18.88 3.26
CA SER A 375 35.32 20.06 2.81
C SER A 375 35.07 21.24 3.74
N SER A 376 36.11 21.98 4.11
CA SER A 376 35.99 23.23 4.86
C SER A 376 35.68 24.44 3.97
N LEU A 377 35.62 24.25 2.65
CA LEU A 377 35.37 25.34 1.70
C LEU A 377 33.96 25.91 1.89
N GLU A 378 33.86 27.25 1.84
CA GLU A 378 32.57 27.96 1.92
C GLU A 378 31.56 27.47 0.86
N GLY A 379 30.31 27.29 1.29
CA GLY A 379 29.27 26.59 0.51
C GLY A 379 29.35 25.07 0.66
N ALA A 380 30.53 24.48 0.41
CA ALA A 380 30.73 23.02 0.51
C ALA A 380 30.60 22.50 1.94
N LYS A 381 31.09 23.24 2.95
CA LYS A 381 30.92 22.84 4.36
C LYS A 381 29.45 22.80 4.80
N GLY A 382 28.57 23.56 4.15
CA GLY A 382 27.18 23.70 4.57
C GLY A 382 27.04 24.28 5.99
N ALA A 383 26.13 23.73 6.78
CA ALA A 383 25.88 24.14 8.16
C ALA A 383 26.87 23.54 9.19
N HIS A 384 27.87 22.79 8.75
CA HIS A 384 28.75 22.03 9.64
C HIS A 384 29.75 22.95 10.37
N PRO A 385 29.97 22.74 11.68
CA PRO A 385 30.91 23.51 12.47
C PRO A 385 32.36 23.23 12.05
N GLU A 386 32.99 24.22 11.40
CA GLU A 386 34.33 24.11 10.82
C GLU A 386 35.41 23.62 11.82
N LYS A 387 35.28 24.00 13.10
CA LYS A 387 36.20 23.57 14.17
C LYS A 387 36.28 22.05 14.38
N TYR A 388 35.27 21.29 13.94
CA TYR A 388 35.18 19.85 14.14
C TYR A 388 35.38 19.05 12.85
N ILE A 389 35.60 19.73 11.72
CA ILE A 389 35.96 19.08 10.45
C ILE A 389 37.32 18.41 10.60
N GLN A 390 37.41 17.16 10.14
CA GLN A 390 38.59 16.32 10.32
C GLN A 390 38.99 15.62 9.03
N LYS A 391 40.24 15.19 8.95
CA LYS A 391 40.70 14.31 7.86
C LYS A 391 40.04 12.93 7.99
N PRO A 392 39.78 12.22 6.87
CA PRO A 392 39.38 10.82 6.87
C PRO A 392 40.22 9.96 7.83
N SER A 393 39.56 9.25 8.75
CA SER A 393 40.21 8.34 9.71
C SER A 393 39.34 7.11 9.95
N TRP A 394 39.94 5.94 9.69
CA TRP A 394 39.29 4.66 9.99
C TRP A 394 39.16 4.45 11.50
N GLU A 395 40.16 4.85 12.26
CA GLU A 395 40.21 4.67 13.71
C GLU A 395 39.05 5.43 14.39
N LEU A 396 38.71 6.61 13.88
CA LEU A 396 37.54 7.34 14.35
C LEU A 396 36.23 6.62 13.97
N VAL A 397 36.10 6.16 12.72
CA VAL A 397 34.90 5.42 12.28
C VAL A 397 34.72 4.14 13.10
N GLU A 398 35.78 3.37 13.33
CA GLU A 398 35.77 2.14 14.12
C GLU A 398 35.33 2.42 15.57
N LYS A 399 35.83 3.51 16.17
CA LYS A 399 35.41 3.95 17.51
C LYS A 399 33.92 4.29 17.55
N LEU A 400 33.45 5.14 16.63
CA LEU A 400 32.04 5.56 16.58
C LEU A 400 31.11 4.37 16.25
N GLN A 401 31.56 3.46 15.40
CA GLN A 401 30.81 2.26 15.04
C GLN A 401 30.60 1.37 16.27
N LYS A 402 31.61 1.26 17.14
CA LYS A 402 31.48 0.55 18.43
C LYS A 402 30.46 1.21 19.35
N GLU A 403 30.51 2.53 19.54
CA GLU A 403 29.56 3.26 20.41
C GLU A 403 28.11 3.13 19.89
N SER A 404 27.93 3.15 18.57
CA SER A 404 26.63 2.96 17.94
C SER A 404 26.07 1.53 18.03
N GLY A 405 26.87 0.55 18.47
CA GLY A 405 26.50 -0.86 18.43
C GLY A 405 26.44 -1.45 17.01
N GLY A 406 27.29 -0.96 16.09
CA GLY A 406 27.33 -1.42 14.70
C GLY A 406 26.23 -0.85 13.79
N ARG A 407 25.58 0.24 14.25
CA ARG A 407 24.42 0.82 13.58
C ARG A 407 24.78 1.86 12.53
N ILE A 408 26.01 2.37 12.44
CA ILE A 408 26.40 3.26 11.33
C ILE A 408 26.38 2.43 10.04
N LYS A 409 25.49 2.83 9.12
CA LYS A 409 25.26 2.17 7.83
C LYS A 409 25.53 3.08 6.65
N LEU A 410 25.58 4.39 6.85
CA LEU A 410 25.85 5.37 5.81
C LEU A 410 26.82 6.43 6.34
N ILE A 411 27.86 6.75 5.57
CA ILE A 411 28.78 7.86 5.86
C ILE A 411 28.84 8.79 4.65
N THR A 412 28.66 10.09 4.87
CA THR A 412 28.93 11.12 3.87
C THR A 412 30.31 11.74 4.09
N LEU A 413 31.10 11.82 3.02
CA LEU A 413 32.43 12.43 3.06
C LEU A 413 32.78 13.18 1.77
N ALA A 414 33.79 14.03 1.86
CA ALA A 414 34.39 14.75 0.75
C ALA A 414 35.58 13.96 0.18
N PRO A 415 35.49 13.43 -1.06
CA PRO A 415 36.49 12.51 -1.59
C PRO A 415 37.81 13.18 -2.00
N GLU A 416 37.86 14.51 -2.08
CA GLU A 416 39.11 15.26 -2.33
C GLU A 416 40.07 15.26 -1.13
N LEU A 417 39.60 14.85 0.06
CA LEU A 417 40.42 14.86 1.27
C LEU A 417 41.44 13.73 1.25
N GLU A 418 42.65 14.04 1.73
CA GLU A 418 43.73 13.08 1.90
C GLU A 418 43.28 11.91 2.80
N GLY A 419 43.40 10.68 2.28
CA GLY A 419 42.99 9.46 2.98
C GLY A 419 41.57 8.98 2.67
N ALA A 420 40.78 9.74 1.90
CA ALA A 420 39.40 9.35 1.57
C ALA A 420 39.34 7.99 0.87
N GLU A 421 40.17 7.73 -0.15
CA GLU A 421 40.19 6.45 -0.87
C GLU A 421 40.36 5.23 0.06
N VAL A 422 41.27 5.35 1.03
CA VAL A 422 41.55 4.27 1.99
C VAL A 422 40.38 4.08 2.94
N LEU A 423 39.79 5.18 3.43
CA LEU A 423 38.63 5.12 4.31
C LEU A 423 37.43 4.48 3.61
N ILE A 424 37.13 4.88 2.36
CA ILE A 424 36.02 4.35 1.57
C ILE A 424 36.13 2.83 1.46
N LYS A 425 37.29 2.30 1.07
CA LYS A 425 37.49 0.85 0.91
C LYS A 425 37.22 0.10 2.22
N LYS A 426 37.76 0.58 3.34
CA LYS A 426 37.54 -0.05 4.65
C LYS A 426 36.08 -0.01 5.09
N CYS A 427 35.39 1.11 4.88
CA CYS A 427 33.97 1.21 5.18
C CYS A 427 33.13 0.22 4.34
N VAL A 428 33.42 0.08 3.05
CA VAL A 428 32.74 -0.88 2.18
C VAL A 428 33.01 -2.33 2.61
N GLU A 429 34.23 -2.67 3.01
CA GLU A 429 34.58 -3.99 3.57
C GLU A 429 33.75 -4.32 4.83
N GLU A 430 33.38 -3.30 5.61
CA GLU A 430 32.56 -3.41 6.82
C GLU A 430 31.05 -3.19 6.57
N ASN A 431 30.62 -3.24 5.31
CA ASN A 431 29.23 -3.05 4.88
C ASN A 431 28.62 -1.69 5.30
N ILE A 432 29.43 -0.63 5.28
CA ILE A 432 29.01 0.75 5.47
C ILE A 432 28.96 1.44 4.11
N LEU A 433 27.79 1.95 3.74
CA LEU A 433 27.58 2.69 2.51
C LEU A 433 28.30 4.03 2.57
N ILE A 434 28.89 4.44 1.45
CA ILE A 434 29.59 5.71 1.31
C ILE A 434 28.87 6.61 0.33
N ALA A 435 28.64 7.85 0.77
CA ALA A 435 28.12 8.93 -0.04
C ALA A 435 29.13 10.07 -0.19
N ILE A 436 29.10 10.69 -1.38
CA ILE A 436 29.84 11.90 -1.69
C ILE A 436 28.92 13.09 -1.37
N GLY A 437 29.40 14.01 -0.55
CA GLY A 437 28.68 15.22 -0.18
C GLY A 437 29.61 16.21 0.52
N HIS A 438 29.15 17.46 0.68
CA HIS A 438 29.91 18.52 1.32
C HIS A 438 31.34 18.68 0.75
N SER A 439 31.41 18.80 -0.57
CA SER A 439 32.63 18.55 -1.35
C SER A 439 32.80 19.55 -2.49
N ASN A 440 34.06 19.80 -2.85
CA ASN A 440 34.47 20.46 -4.10
C ASN A 440 35.39 19.55 -4.93
N ALA A 441 35.13 18.24 -4.89
CA ALA A 441 35.92 17.25 -5.58
C ALA A 441 36.01 17.50 -7.08
N ALA A 442 37.21 17.29 -7.64
CA ALA A 442 37.39 17.25 -9.07
C ALA A 442 36.90 15.91 -9.64
N SER A 443 36.69 15.85 -10.94
CA SER A 443 36.22 14.64 -11.64
C SER A 443 37.07 13.40 -11.33
N ARG A 444 38.39 13.58 -11.15
CA ARG A 444 39.31 12.50 -10.76
C ARG A 444 38.98 11.93 -9.37
N ASP A 445 38.71 12.78 -8.40
CA ASP A 445 38.49 12.37 -7.01
C ASP A 445 37.17 11.60 -6.90
N ILE A 446 36.13 12.07 -7.61
CA ILE A 446 34.83 11.39 -7.73
C ILE A 446 35.01 10.01 -8.37
N ALA A 447 35.76 9.92 -9.48
CA ALA A 447 36.02 8.65 -10.15
C ALA A 447 36.79 7.66 -9.24
N LEU A 448 37.76 8.14 -8.46
CA LEU A 448 38.48 7.32 -7.49
C LEU A 448 37.58 6.86 -6.34
N ALA A 449 36.72 7.73 -5.82
CA ALA A 449 35.78 7.41 -4.76
C ALA A 449 34.78 6.32 -5.20
N VAL A 450 34.21 6.48 -6.40
CA VAL A 450 33.31 5.47 -7.00
C VAL A 450 34.03 4.15 -7.22
N LYS A 451 35.24 4.18 -7.78
CA LYS A 451 36.07 2.98 -7.94
C LYS A 451 36.37 2.30 -6.60
N SER A 452 36.41 3.06 -5.52
CA SER A 452 36.66 2.57 -4.16
C SER A 452 35.40 2.09 -3.44
N GLY A 453 34.21 2.34 -4.00
CA GLY A 453 32.94 1.83 -3.49
C GLY A 453 31.90 2.89 -3.10
N ALA A 454 32.18 4.19 -3.29
CA ALA A 454 31.16 5.23 -3.10
C ALA A 454 29.98 5.04 -4.07
N SER A 455 28.75 5.09 -3.55
CA SER A 455 27.54 4.68 -4.27
C SER A 455 26.39 5.67 -4.20
N LEU A 456 26.56 6.79 -3.48
CA LEU A 456 25.53 7.83 -3.32
C LEU A 456 26.12 9.23 -3.47
N SER A 457 25.33 10.14 -4.01
CA SER A 457 25.48 11.58 -3.85
C SER A 457 24.47 12.07 -2.80
N THR A 458 24.97 12.55 -1.66
CA THR A 458 24.13 13.10 -0.59
C THR A 458 23.49 14.40 -1.06
N HIS A 459 22.18 14.56 -0.81
CA HIS A 459 21.35 15.74 -1.10
C HIS A 459 21.78 16.51 -2.36
N LEU A 460 21.95 15.77 -3.47
CA LEU A 460 22.63 16.26 -4.68
C LEU A 460 22.08 17.63 -5.10
N GLY A 461 22.99 18.60 -5.25
CA GLY A 461 22.66 20.02 -5.52
C GLY A 461 22.89 20.94 -4.34
N ASN A 462 22.94 20.38 -3.12
CA ASN A 462 23.23 21.11 -1.88
C ASN A 462 24.70 20.92 -1.46
N ALA A 463 25.15 21.74 -0.50
CA ALA A 463 26.50 21.68 0.07
C ALA A 463 27.63 21.58 -0.98
N VAL A 464 27.51 22.40 -2.02
CA VAL A 464 28.54 22.63 -3.04
C VAL A 464 29.09 24.06 -2.91
N PRO A 465 30.27 24.36 -3.45
CA PRO A 465 30.81 25.72 -3.44
C PRO A 465 29.85 26.74 -4.05
N LEU A 466 29.80 27.94 -3.46
CA LEU A 466 28.94 29.04 -3.93
C LEU A 466 29.24 29.47 -5.38
N MET A 467 30.49 29.26 -5.83
CA MET A 467 30.95 29.56 -7.17
C MET A 467 31.54 28.30 -7.79
N LEU A 468 30.91 27.82 -8.86
CA LEU A 468 31.38 26.67 -9.63
C LEU A 468 31.85 27.11 -11.02
N PRO A 469 32.91 26.48 -11.57
CA PRO A 469 33.25 26.63 -12.97
C PRO A 469 32.12 26.10 -13.86
N ARG A 470 32.00 26.63 -15.09
CA ARG A 470 31.00 26.18 -16.07
C ARG A 470 31.13 24.67 -16.31
N HIS A 471 32.33 24.22 -16.70
CA HIS A 471 32.74 22.82 -16.78
C HIS A 471 34.27 22.73 -16.61
N PRO A 472 34.80 21.63 -16.05
CA PRO A 472 34.09 20.58 -15.31
C PRO A 472 33.67 21.04 -13.91
N ASN A 473 32.60 20.49 -13.33
CA ASN A 473 32.21 20.74 -11.93
C ASN A 473 31.57 19.51 -11.29
N ILE A 474 31.55 19.49 -9.96
CA ILE A 474 31.10 18.38 -9.13
C ILE A 474 29.66 17.92 -9.42
N LEU A 475 28.76 18.83 -9.78
CA LEU A 475 27.36 18.50 -10.06
C LEU A 475 27.24 17.65 -11.33
N TRP A 476 27.88 18.06 -12.42
CA TRP A 476 27.83 17.32 -13.68
C TRP A 476 28.49 15.95 -13.58
N ASP A 477 29.61 15.85 -12.87
CA ASP A 477 30.35 14.60 -12.71
C ASP A 477 29.57 13.58 -11.87
N GLN A 478 28.94 14.01 -10.77
CA GLN A 478 28.09 13.14 -9.96
C GLN A 478 26.80 12.74 -10.70
N LEU A 479 26.19 13.71 -11.40
CA LEU A 479 24.95 13.48 -12.14
C LEU A 479 25.15 12.47 -13.29
N ALA A 480 26.23 12.60 -14.04
CA ALA A 480 26.55 11.71 -15.17
C ALA A 480 27.04 10.33 -14.74
N ASN A 481 27.45 10.14 -13.48
CA ASN A 481 27.98 8.86 -13.02
C ASN A 481 26.86 7.87 -12.72
N GLU A 482 26.76 6.80 -13.51
CA GLU A 482 25.72 5.78 -13.37
C GLU A 482 25.86 4.92 -12.10
N ALA A 483 27.04 4.87 -11.47
CA ALA A 483 27.25 4.10 -10.24
C ALA A 483 26.69 4.80 -9.00
N LEU A 484 26.51 6.12 -9.05
CA LEU A 484 26.00 6.93 -7.93
C LEU A 484 24.47 7.05 -7.99
N TYR A 485 23.83 6.69 -6.89
CA TYR A 485 22.48 7.15 -6.56
C TYR A 485 22.50 8.64 -6.21
N ALA A 486 21.33 9.28 -6.18
CA ALA A 486 21.16 10.65 -5.69
C ALA A 486 20.04 10.71 -4.66
N SER A 487 20.33 11.18 -3.46
CA SER A 487 19.29 11.61 -2.52
C SER A 487 18.93 13.07 -2.79
N LEU A 488 17.65 13.43 -2.63
CA LEU A 488 17.11 14.74 -3.00
C LEU A 488 16.18 15.28 -1.91
N ILE A 489 16.32 16.57 -1.61
CA ILE A 489 15.40 17.32 -0.75
C ILE A 489 14.38 18.02 -1.66
N ALA A 490 13.14 17.53 -1.67
CA ALA A 490 12.07 18.02 -2.54
C ALA A 490 11.06 18.90 -1.78
N ASP A 491 11.55 19.83 -0.97
CA ASP A 491 10.70 20.67 -0.10
C ASP A 491 10.17 21.95 -0.77
N GLY A 492 10.66 22.26 -1.97
CA GLY A 492 10.37 23.48 -2.73
C GLY A 492 11.25 24.68 -2.38
N PHE A 493 12.25 24.50 -1.52
CA PHE A 493 13.16 25.56 -1.09
C PHE A 493 14.62 25.25 -1.39
N HIS A 494 15.05 24.00 -1.20
CA HIS A 494 16.45 23.60 -1.39
C HIS A 494 16.82 23.45 -2.87
N LEU A 495 15.95 22.79 -3.64
CA LEU A 495 16.19 22.49 -5.05
C LEU A 495 15.10 23.11 -5.93
N ASP A 496 15.54 23.87 -6.94
CA ASP A 496 14.65 24.45 -7.95
C ASP A 496 13.96 23.33 -8.78
N PRO A 497 12.69 23.50 -9.19
CA PRO A 497 11.99 22.53 -10.02
C PRO A 497 12.76 22.10 -11.28
N SER A 498 13.51 23.01 -11.91
CA SER A 498 14.30 22.70 -13.10
C SER A 498 15.45 21.73 -12.79
N PHE A 499 16.09 21.88 -11.63
CA PHE A 499 17.15 20.98 -11.19
C PHE A 499 16.57 19.59 -10.89
N LEU A 500 15.47 19.52 -10.13
CA LEU A 500 14.78 18.25 -9.85
C LEU A 500 14.40 17.52 -11.14
N LYS A 501 13.78 18.21 -12.10
CA LYS A 501 13.41 17.62 -13.42
C LYS A 501 14.62 17.05 -14.15
N VAL A 502 15.77 17.72 -14.12
CA VAL A 502 17.01 17.23 -14.75
C VAL A 502 17.54 16.00 -14.01
N VAL A 503 17.65 16.05 -12.68
CA VAL A 503 18.19 14.92 -11.90
C VAL A 503 17.32 13.69 -12.06
N LEU A 504 15.99 13.82 -11.93
CA LEU A 504 15.05 12.71 -12.05
C LEU A 504 15.12 12.08 -13.44
N LYS A 505 15.26 12.89 -14.49
CA LYS A 505 15.38 12.38 -15.86
C LYS A 505 16.70 11.63 -16.11
N VAL A 506 17.79 12.05 -15.48
CA VAL A 506 19.10 11.41 -15.66
C VAL A 506 19.28 10.18 -14.77
N LYS A 507 18.87 10.27 -13.50
CA LYS A 507 19.07 9.19 -12.52
C LYS A 507 17.96 8.15 -12.54
N GLY A 508 16.74 8.50 -12.96
CA GLY A 508 15.60 7.59 -13.00
C GLY A 508 15.41 6.87 -11.67
N GLU A 509 15.46 5.53 -11.70
CA GLU A 509 15.30 4.68 -10.50
C GLU A 509 16.45 4.76 -9.49
N LYS A 510 17.52 5.52 -9.78
CA LYS A 510 18.62 5.80 -8.84
C LYS A 510 18.49 7.13 -8.11
N ALA A 511 17.33 7.79 -8.18
CA ALA A 511 17.02 8.94 -7.35
C ALA A 511 16.01 8.55 -6.25
N PHE A 512 16.21 9.05 -5.03
CA PHE A 512 15.25 8.88 -3.94
C PHE A 512 15.14 10.16 -3.10
N LEU A 513 14.05 10.25 -2.35
CA LEU A 513 13.77 11.37 -1.47
C LEU A 513 14.35 11.16 -0.07
N ILE A 514 14.77 12.26 0.52
CA ILE A 514 15.08 12.41 1.94
C ILE A 514 14.40 13.69 2.43
N SER A 515 14.17 13.81 3.73
CA SER A 515 13.73 15.09 4.29
C SER A 515 14.89 16.03 4.59
N ASP A 516 16.04 15.48 5.00
CA ASP A 516 17.11 16.23 5.67
C ASP A 516 16.56 17.08 6.84
N SER A 517 15.45 16.62 7.45
CA SER A 517 14.68 17.43 8.37
C SER A 517 15.48 17.73 9.63
N THR A 518 15.33 18.95 10.12
CA THR A 518 15.86 19.41 11.40
C THR A 518 14.78 19.35 12.47
N LYS A 519 15.14 19.66 13.73
CA LYS A 519 14.19 19.72 14.85
C LYS A 519 12.94 20.57 14.59
N PHE A 520 13.01 21.52 13.66
CA PHE A 520 11.90 22.40 13.29
C PHE A 520 10.79 21.71 12.49
N CYS A 521 11.05 20.52 11.94
CA CYS A 521 10.01 19.75 11.28
C CYS A 521 8.89 19.36 12.24
N GLY A 522 7.66 19.73 11.93
CA GLY A 522 6.49 19.52 12.80
C GLY A 522 6.37 20.51 13.96
N MET A 523 7.19 21.56 14.01
CA MET A 523 6.98 22.71 14.91
C MET A 523 6.07 23.76 14.26
N GLU A 524 5.43 24.58 15.09
CA GLU A 524 4.62 25.71 14.61
C GLU A 524 5.49 26.80 13.96
N PRO A 525 4.96 27.56 12.98
CA PRO A 525 5.65 28.73 12.45
C PRO A 525 6.02 29.73 13.55
N GLY A 526 7.23 30.28 13.49
CA GLY A 526 7.74 31.15 14.55
C GLY A 526 9.21 31.52 14.43
N ILE A 527 9.69 32.31 15.39
CA ILE A 527 11.09 32.68 15.53
C ILE A 527 11.72 31.85 16.62
N TYR A 528 12.82 31.19 16.30
CA TYR A 528 13.56 30.32 17.21
C TYR A 528 15.02 30.77 17.32
N GLN A 529 15.68 30.37 18.40
CA GLN A 529 17.13 30.49 18.49
C GLN A 529 17.81 29.22 18.00
N SER A 530 18.74 29.40 17.07
CA SER A 530 19.64 28.33 16.64
C SER A 530 20.68 28.04 17.72
N PRO A 531 21.20 26.79 17.82
CA PRO A 531 22.29 26.43 18.73
C PRO A 531 23.56 27.30 18.59
N ILE A 532 23.75 27.96 17.44
CA ILE A 532 24.85 28.90 17.18
C ILE A 532 24.55 30.36 17.60
N GLY A 533 23.41 30.62 18.26
CA GLY A 533 23.04 31.93 18.82
C GLY A 533 22.37 32.89 17.83
N GLU A 534 22.14 32.46 16.60
CA GLU A 534 21.46 33.23 15.56
C GLU A 534 19.95 32.97 15.58
N GLU A 535 19.13 34.00 15.35
CA GLU A 535 17.68 33.84 15.21
C GLU A 535 17.34 33.24 13.84
N ILE A 536 16.49 32.24 13.84
CA ILE A 536 15.95 31.59 12.64
C ILE A 536 14.42 31.77 12.61
N ILE A 537 13.88 31.79 11.40
CA ILE A 537 12.45 31.92 11.15
C ILE A 537 11.96 30.65 10.47
N LEU A 538 10.97 30.00 11.07
CA LEU A 538 10.13 29.01 10.41
C LEU A 538 8.89 29.73 9.88
N GLU A 539 8.80 29.88 8.57
CA GLU A 539 7.67 30.52 7.88
C GLU A 539 6.45 29.58 7.83
N GLU A 540 5.24 30.13 7.63
CA GLU A 540 4.02 29.34 7.40
C GLU A 540 4.11 28.41 6.18
N THR A 541 5.00 28.74 5.24
CA THR A 541 5.29 27.94 4.05
C THR A 541 6.11 26.68 4.36
N GLY A 542 6.62 26.53 5.59
CA GLY A 542 7.57 25.50 5.98
C GLY A 542 9.02 25.84 5.64
N ARG A 543 9.28 27.03 5.06
CA ARG A 543 10.64 27.49 4.79
C ARG A 543 11.35 27.86 6.09
N LEU A 544 12.57 27.33 6.26
CA LEU A 544 13.44 27.65 7.38
C LEU A 544 14.59 28.55 6.91
N ALA A 545 14.64 29.78 7.43
CA ALA A 545 15.61 30.79 6.99
C ALA A 545 16.30 31.49 8.17
N MET A 546 17.52 31.97 7.92
CA MET A 546 18.25 32.83 8.85
C MET A 546 17.57 34.22 8.92
N LYS A 547 17.17 34.69 10.10
CA LYS A 547 16.44 35.97 10.25
C LYS A 547 17.23 37.19 9.73
N TYR A 548 18.54 37.17 9.93
CA TYR A 548 19.45 38.24 9.50
C TYR A 548 20.38 37.83 8.35
N GLY A 549 20.34 36.56 7.93
CA GLY A 549 21.04 36.09 6.74
C GLY A 549 20.27 36.53 5.49
N LYS A 550 20.98 36.85 4.40
CA LYS A 550 20.39 37.33 3.13
C LYS A 550 19.58 36.22 2.40
N GLY A 551 18.50 35.71 3.01
CA GLY A 551 17.66 34.65 2.44
C GLY A 551 18.30 33.24 2.44
N LEU A 552 19.38 33.05 3.21
CA LEU A 552 20.05 31.75 3.38
C LEU A 552 19.15 30.78 4.17
N LEU A 553 19.05 29.54 3.68
CA LEU A 553 18.34 28.46 4.38
C LEU A 553 19.12 28.03 5.62
N ALA A 554 18.39 27.60 6.65
CA ALA A 554 18.95 27.15 7.92
C ALA A 554 18.71 25.63 8.18
N GLY A 555 18.59 24.86 7.11
CA GLY A 555 18.20 23.44 7.10
C GLY A 555 16.78 23.23 6.57
N ALA A 556 16.31 21.99 6.57
CA ALA A 556 14.95 21.63 6.16
C ALA A 556 13.99 21.50 7.35
N ALA A 557 12.73 21.89 7.15
CA ALA A 557 11.66 21.78 8.15
C ALA A 557 10.41 21.09 7.61
N ARG A 558 10.42 20.61 6.36
CA ARG A 558 9.34 19.80 5.80
C ARG A 558 9.65 18.31 5.96
N SER A 559 8.59 17.54 6.15
CA SER A 559 8.66 16.08 6.27
C SER A 559 8.85 15.38 4.92
N LEU A 560 9.23 14.10 4.93
CA LEU A 560 9.41 13.32 3.70
C LEU A 560 8.12 13.25 2.85
N ILE A 561 6.96 13.09 3.50
CA ILE A 561 5.67 13.01 2.80
C ILE A 561 5.30 14.33 2.12
N GLU A 562 5.67 15.46 2.72
CA GLU A 562 5.53 16.78 2.12
C GLU A 562 6.40 16.98 0.87
N GLY A 563 7.54 16.27 0.80
CA GLY A 563 8.35 16.18 -0.40
C GLY A 563 7.65 15.40 -1.53
N VAL A 564 6.94 14.32 -1.18
CA VAL A 564 6.08 13.59 -2.13
C VAL A 564 4.96 14.50 -2.64
N GLU A 565 4.25 15.19 -1.74
CA GLU A 565 3.19 16.15 -2.10
C GLU A 565 3.71 17.24 -3.05
N TYR A 566 4.92 17.76 -2.81
CA TYR A 566 5.52 18.80 -3.65
C TYR A 566 5.80 18.31 -5.07
N LEU A 567 6.38 17.12 -5.25
CA LEU A 567 6.64 16.58 -6.59
C LEU A 567 5.36 16.36 -7.40
N VAL A 568 4.28 15.92 -6.74
CA VAL A 568 2.97 15.72 -7.38
C VAL A 568 2.33 17.07 -7.70
N LYS A 569 2.37 18.02 -6.77
CA LYS A 569 1.78 19.36 -6.93
C LYS A 569 2.43 20.16 -8.06
N GLU A 570 3.74 20.07 -8.21
CA GLU A 570 4.49 20.76 -9.27
C GLU A 570 4.49 19.99 -10.61
N GLU A 571 3.68 18.93 -10.72
CA GLU A 571 3.55 18.07 -11.91
C GLU A 571 4.91 17.56 -12.38
N ILE A 572 5.81 17.25 -11.43
CA ILE A 572 7.13 16.70 -11.72
C ILE A 572 7.04 15.17 -11.87
N LEU A 573 6.24 14.52 -11.01
CA LEU A 573 5.99 13.08 -11.02
C LEU A 573 4.53 12.79 -10.65
N GLU A 574 4.04 11.64 -11.07
CA GLU A 574 2.77 11.10 -10.58
C GLU A 574 2.94 10.52 -9.17
N LEU A 575 1.85 10.46 -8.40
CA LEU A 575 1.87 9.97 -7.01
C LEU A 575 2.55 8.59 -6.82
N PRO A 576 2.31 7.56 -7.67
CA PRO A 576 2.98 6.26 -7.53
C PRO A 576 4.51 6.35 -7.64
N GLU A 577 5.01 7.23 -8.52
CA GLU A 577 6.44 7.41 -8.77
C GLU A 577 7.11 8.15 -7.61
N ALA A 578 6.51 9.26 -7.17
CA ALA A 578 6.97 10.01 -6.02
C ALA A 578 6.93 9.16 -4.73
N TRP A 579 5.89 8.34 -4.54
CA TRP A 579 5.79 7.42 -3.40
C TRP A 579 6.89 6.35 -3.42
N LYS A 580 7.18 5.77 -4.60
CA LYS A 580 8.27 4.79 -4.76
C LYS A 580 9.63 5.37 -4.37
N MET A 581 9.87 6.66 -4.68
CA MET A 581 11.08 7.39 -4.30
C MET A 581 11.23 7.65 -2.81
N ALA A 582 10.13 7.70 -2.06
CA ALA A 582 10.12 7.87 -0.60
C ALA A 582 9.97 6.55 0.18
N SER A 583 9.97 5.40 -0.50
CA SER A 583 9.73 4.09 0.13
C SER A 583 10.67 3.00 -0.40
N LYS A 584 10.34 2.39 -1.54
CA LYS A 584 11.04 1.20 -2.06
C LYS A 584 12.48 1.48 -2.50
N ILE A 585 12.74 2.61 -3.15
CA ILE A 585 14.09 2.95 -3.66
C ILE A 585 15.10 3.15 -2.52
N PRO A 586 14.84 4.00 -1.50
CA PRO A 586 15.79 4.18 -0.40
C PRO A 586 16.03 2.88 0.38
N LEU A 587 14.97 2.07 0.62
CA LEU A 587 15.12 0.78 1.28
C LEU A 587 16.02 -0.19 0.50
N SER A 588 15.79 -0.28 -0.82
CA SER A 588 16.59 -1.11 -1.71
C SER A 588 18.03 -0.62 -1.82
N PHE A 589 18.25 0.69 -1.87
CA PHE A 589 19.59 1.28 -1.88
C PHE A 589 20.36 0.94 -0.59
N ALA A 590 19.69 1.01 0.56
CA ALA A 590 20.28 0.67 1.85
C ALA A 590 20.59 -0.84 2.01
N GLY A 591 20.19 -1.69 1.04
CA GLY A 591 20.38 -3.15 1.11
C GLY A 591 19.55 -3.82 2.20
N LEU A 592 18.45 -3.19 2.62
CA LEU A 592 17.59 -3.68 3.70
C LEU A 592 16.44 -4.53 3.16
N MET A 593 16.04 -5.53 3.93
CA MET A 593 14.90 -6.39 3.59
C MET A 593 13.59 -5.59 3.59
N SER A 594 12.68 -5.96 2.70
CA SER A 594 11.33 -5.37 2.66
C SER A 594 10.66 -5.55 4.02
N LYS A 595 10.17 -4.46 4.60
CA LYS A 595 9.26 -4.51 5.74
C LYS A 595 7.84 -4.72 5.21
N ASN A 596 7.02 -5.49 5.93
CA ASN A 596 5.58 -5.59 5.67
C ASN A 596 4.80 -4.41 6.26
N ASP A 597 5.51 -3.34 6.63
CA ASP A 597 4.93 -2.07 7.05
C ASP A 597 4.06 -1.49 5.94
N TRP A 598 2.90 -0.98 6.34
CA TRP A 598 2.00 -0.30 5.45
C TRP A 598 1.41 0.93 6.11
N ILE A 599 1.06 1.90 5.29
CA ILE A 599 0.36 3.10 5.72
C ILE A 599 -0.88 3.30 4.89
N THR A 600 -1.93 3.82 5.50
CA THR A 600 -3.12 4.28 4.79
C THR A 600 -3.30 5.76 4.91
N PHE A 601 -3.81 6.36 3.84
CA PHE A 601 -3.91 7.80 3.74
C PHE A 601 -5.01 8.22 2.77
N ARG A 602 -5.41 9.49 2.86
CA ARG A 602 -6.25 10.15 1.87
C ARG A 602 -5.50 11.27 1.18
N VAL A 603 -5.89 11.53 -0.06
CA VAL A 603 -5.44 12.72 -0.80
C VAL A 603 -6.54 13.78 -0.68
N GLU A 604 -6.26 14.86 0.05
CA GLU A 604 -7.10 16.03 0.22
C GLU A 604 -6.64 17.15 -0.73
N ASN A 605 -7.60 17.96 -1.22
CA ASN A 605 -7.33 19.13 -2.08
C ASN A 605 -6.46 18.84 -3.32
N GLY A 606 -6.48 17.60 -3.83
CA GLY A 606 -5.77 17.17 -5.04
C GLY A 606 -4.36 16.65 -4.81
N THR A 607 -3.64 17.13 -3.80
CA THR A 607 -2.21 16.77 -3.61
C THR A 607 -1.79 16.58 -2.15
N SER A 608 -2.57 17.02 -1.16
CA SER A 608 -2.17 16.91 0.24
C SER A 608 -2.48 15.51 0.76
N ILE A 609 -1.51 14.87 1.39
CA ILE A 609 -1.57 13.51 1.85
C ILE A 609 -1.77 13.50 3.36
N LYS A 610 -2.89 12.94 3.79
CA LYS A 610 -3.25 12.79 5.19
C LYS A 610 -3.17 11.33 5.61
N VAL A 611 -2.16 11.01 6.42
CA VAL A 611 -1.98 9.68 7.00
C VAL A 611 -3.12 9.40 7.99
N GLU A 612 -3.77 8.25 7.85
CA GLU A 612 -4.87 7.81 8.72
C GLU A 612 -4.42 6.71 9.68
N LYS A 613 -3.66 5.73 9.18
CA LYS A 613 -3.13 4.61 9.96
C LYS A 613 -1.75 4.21 9.49
N VAL A 614 -0.95 3.74 10.43
CA VAL A 614 0.38 3.19 10.19
C VAL A 614 0.49 1.85 10.91
N ASN A 615 0.91 0.84 10.15
CA ASN A 615 1.36 -0.43 10.69
C ASN A 615 2.88 -0.51 10.57
N ALA A 616 3.55 -0.59 11.72
CA ALA A 616 4.99 -0.86 11.80
C ALA A 616 5.18 -2.26 12.40
N VAL A 617 5.76 -3.16 11.61
CA VAL A 617 6.02 -4.55 12.03
C VAL A 617 7.28 -4.57 12.90
N LEU A 618 7.16 -5.16 14.09
CA LEU A 618 8.30 -5.30 15.01
C LEU A 618 9.23 -6.43 14.56
N ASN A 619 10.54 -6.15 14.59
CA ASN A 619 11.59 -7.15 14.34
C ASN A 619 11.72 -8.08 15.55
N ASN A 620 10.92 -9.15 15.65
CA ASN A 620 11.12 -10.15 16.72
C ASN A 620 12.05 -11.28 16.26
N LEU A 621 13.19 -11.42 16.95
CA LEU A 621 14.15 -12.53 16.82
C LEU A 621 13.62 -13.87 17.39
N GLN A 622 12.34 -13.95 17.79
CA GLN A 622 11.70 -15.16 18.32
C GLN A 622 10.22 -15.22 17.90
N ASP A 623 9.94 -15.87 16.77
CA ASP A 623 8.68 -16.55 16.33
C ASP A 623 7.29 -15.91 16.62
N ARG A 624 7.20 -14.63 16.98
CA ARG A 624 5.94 -13.88 17.06
C ARG A 624 6.17 -12.45 16.56
N CYS A 625 5.85 -12.20 15.29
CA CYS A 625 5.68 -10.85 14.78
C CYS A 625 4.52 -10.20 15.53
N LEU A 626 4.79 -9.13 16.29
CA LEU A 626 3.75 -8.23 16.81
C LEU A 626 3.72 -6.99 15.93
N ALA A 627 2.52 -6.53 15.58
CA ALA A 627 2.27 -5.25 14.93
C ALA A 627 1.93 -4.18 15.99
N VAL A 628 2.48 -2.97 15.85
CA VAL A 628 2.06 -1.83 16.68
C VAL A 628 1.15 -0.93 15.85
N PHE A 629 -0.09 -0.79 16.31
CA PHE A 629 -1.05 0.15 15.73
C PHE A 629 -0.90 1.53 16.35
N LEU A 630 -0.65 2.52 15.50
CA LEU A 630 -0.90 3.91 15.82
C LEU A 630 -2.07 4.38 14.96
N GLN A 631 -3.26 4.42 15.55
CA GLN A 631 -4.40 5.10 14.96
C GLN A 631 -4.32 6.57 15.37
N PHE A 632 -3.99 7.43 14.42
CA PHE A 632 -4.01 8.87 14.65
C PHE A 632 -5.45 9.34 14.52
N LEU A 633 -6.20 9.28 15.62
CA LEU A 633 -7.49 9.94 15.73
C LEU A 633 -7.26 11.44 15.63
N LEU A 634 -7.74 12.06 14.56
CA LEU A 634 -7.91 13.51 14.47
C LEU A 634 -9.23 13.93 15.10
#